data_AF-A0A2D5WMJ2-F1
#
_entry.id   AF-A0A2D5WMJ2-F1
#
_cell.length_a   1.000
_cell.length_b   1.000
_cell.length_c   1.000
_cell.angle_alpha   90.00
_cell.angle_beta   90.00
_cell.angle_gamma   90.00
#
_symmetry.space_group_name_H-M   'P 1'
#
loop_
_entity.id
_entity.type
_entity.pdbx_description
1 polymer ?
#
loop_
_entity_poly.entity_id
_entity_poly.type
_entity_poly.pdbx_seq_one_letter_code
_entity_poly.pdbx_strand_id
1 'polypeptide(L)'
;MKKRYINNLFKEISKINDVLSINLVGTFFDKEIEEISDIDFVVIVNELSKKNFQLVISNFVNFNHKDYLGDYEIVINDTFGPMKIYESGKIILHIMVYDLKGHLEHVIKSPFTCFDWERSDNYNLTKLNNIFSAKRLMLNDFIQSRRGILDYKNDLKNKTLTIRKYKFEQNNEYKVIKEKIELDPRHMTEYSFHIVKNLINNYLKFILNTNEIERINEHEFKEHLPEIFEKYGERIELLKLKKIKKEESTQEEVSWVFKFLEDFYLGLKEIENISLKIIFMRHSKTLDNNRNIFLGNQSDPEIINKNSQENKYQGYECFTSPSTRTKQTAMKYGFNNFEESELLREIDYGDADGMEVDTFFRKYPKIVASWTKNIDTRFPGGENNQDVLCRVNEFLNAISTKESIVITHQVFLRCLIGNLFKVPKHSWYLIHIPHNTPLEVIKIGNTFYPNITRKMYKTIFKNFVLKEVSNNV
;
A
#
# COMPACT_ATOMS: atom_id res chain seq x y z
N MET A 1 -7.70 -5.65 32.04
CA MET A 1 -8.87 -6.41 31.55
C MET A 1 -8.87 -6.57 30.02
N LYS A 2 -8.91 -5.47 29.24
CA LYS A 2 -8.95 -5.47 27.76
C LYS A 2 -7.89 -6.35 27.06
N LYS A 3 -6.62 -6.31 27.47
CA LYS A 3 -5.57 -7.19 26.89
C LYS A 3 -5.87 -8.67 27.10
N ARG A 4 -6.40 -9.04 28.28
CA ARG A 4 -6.79 -10.42 28.59
C ARG A 4 -7.99 -10.87 27.76
N TYR A 5 -8.96 -9.98 27.55
CA TYR A 5 -10.10 -10.21 26.65
C TYR A 5 -9.62 -10.58 25.24
N ILE A 6 -8.81 -9.72 24.63
CA ILE A 6 -8.29 -9.93 23.28
C ILE A 6 -7.45 -11.21 23.18
N ASN A 7 -6.55 -11.44 24.14
CA ASN A 7 -5.72 -12.65 24.14
C ASN A 7 -6.55 -13.94 24.22
N ASN A 8 -7.60 -13.96 25.05
CA ASN A 8 -8.45 -15.14 25.20
C ASN A 8 -9.36 -15.34 24.00
N LEU A 9 -9.94 -14.26 23.46
CA LEU A 9 -10.70 -14.31 22.22
C LEU A 9 -9.85 -14.83 21.07
N PHE A 10 -8.64 -14.28 20.89
CA PHE A 10 -7.71 -14.73 19.85
C PHE A 10 -7.33 -16.19 20.00
N LYS A 11 -7.10 -16.69 21.23
CA LYS A 11 -6.86 -18.11 21.47
C LYS A 11 -8.01 -18.98 20.97
N GLU A 12 -9.26 -18.59 21.24
CA GLU A 12 -10.43 -19.35 20.76
C GLU A 12 -10.52 -19.33 19.22
N ILE A 13 -10.40 -18.17 18.58
CA ILE A 13 -10.48 -18.07 17.11
C ILE A 13 -9.32 -18.82 16.43
N SER A 14 -8.11 -18.79 17.02
CA SER A 14 -6.91 -19.45 16.47
C SER A 14 -6.99 -20.98 16.45
N LYS A 15 -7.95 -21.59 17.17
CA LYS A 15 -8.19 -23.04 17.11
C LYS A 15 -8.83 -23.48 15.79
N ILE A 16 -9.36 -22.53 15.01
CA ILE A 16 -9.92 -22.82 13.69
C ILE A 16 -8.75 -23.04 12.71
N ASN A 17 -8.54 -24.29 12.28
CA ASN A 17 -7.40 -24.68 11.43
C ASN A 17 -7.22 -23.82 10.15
N ASP A 18 -8.30 -23.26 9.62
CA ASP A 18 -8.26 -22.48 8.37
C ASP A 18 -7.86 -21.01 8.60
N VAL A 19 -7.77 -20.54 9.84
CA VAL A 19 -7.39 -19.17 10.18
C VAL A 19 -5.88 -19.02 10.11
N LEU A 20 -5.40 -18.07 9.30
CA LEU A 20 -3.99 -17.73 9.11
C LEU A 20 -3.57 -16.51 9.95
N SER A 21 -4.54 -15.66 10.31
CA SER A 21 -4.26 -14.40 10.98
C SER A 21 -5.52 -13.81 11.61
N ILE A 22 -5.35 -13.24 12.81
CA ILE A 22 -6.40 -12.50 13.51
C ILE A 22 -5.76 -11.21 14.02
N ASN A 23 -6.29 -10.07 13.63
CA ASN A 23 -5.79 -8.76 14.03
C ASN A 23 -6.93 -7.94 14.62
N LEU A 24 -6.67 -7.30 15.76
CA LEU A 24 -7.50 -6.23 16.27
C LEU A 24 -6.98 -4.93 15.67
N VAL A 25 -7.84 -4.17 15.00
CA VAL A 25 -7.49 -2.88 14.39
C VAL A 25 -8.32 -1.76 15.03
N GLY A 26 -8.03 -0.50 14.68
CA GLY A 26 -8.75 0.63 15.23
C GLY A 26 -8.24 1.06 16.61
N THR A 27 -9.15 1.54 17.46
CA THR A 27 -8.81 2.35 18.67
C THR A 27 -9.33 1.73 19.98
N PHE A 28 -9.55 0.41 20.02
CA PHE A 28 -10.14 -0.29 21.17
C PHE A 28 -9.36 -0.07 22.49
N PHE A 29 -8.03 0.00 22.41
CA PHE A 29 -7.17 0.21 23.56
C PHE A 29 -7.07 1.67 23.99
N ASP A 30 -7.49 2.62 23.16
CA ASP A 30 -7.33 4.07 23.40
C ASP A 30 -8.56 4.72 24.05
N LYS A 31 -9.61 3.94 24.26
CA LYS A 31 -10.93 4.37 24.77
C LYS A 31 -11.24 3.65 26.07
N GLU A 32 -12.15 4.16 26.87
CA GLU A 32 -12.78 3.37 27.95
C GLU A 32 -13.89 2.44 27.41
N ILE A 33 -14.43 1.51 28.21
CA ILE A 33 -15.47 0.56 27.74
C ILE A 33 -16.73 1.29 27.30
N GLU A 34 -17.11 2.31 28.04
CA GLU A 34 -18.31 3.13 27.83
C GLU A 34 -18.22 3.98 26.55
N GLU A 35 -17.00 4.20 26.04
CA GLU A 35 -16.71 4.98 24.83
C GLU A 35 -16.53 4.10 23.57
N ILE A 36 -16.54 2.77 23.73
CA ILE A 36 -16.40 1.84 22.61
C ILE A 36 -17.72 1.74 21.86
N SER A 37 -17.72 2.31 20.65
CA SER A 37 -18.78 2.10 19.66
C SER A 37 -18.67 0.72 19.02
N ASP A 38 -17.44 0.35 18.65
CA ASP A 38 -17.16 -0.85 17.89
C ASP A 38 -15.72 -1.33 18.10
N ILE A 39 -15.53 -2.64 17.94
CA ILE A 39 -14.25 -3.34 18.03
C ILE A 39 -14.00 -3.98 16.67
N ASP A 40 -13.01 -3.46 15.95
CA ASP A 40 -12.69 -3.88 14.59
C ASP A 40 -11.73 -5.07 14.59
N PHE A 41 -12.14 -6.19 13.99
CA PHE A 41 -11.30 -7.37 13.78
C PHE A 41 -11.13 -7.67 12.30
N VAL A 42 -9.90 -7.99 11.91
CA VAL A 42 -9.58 -8.53 10.59
C VAL A 42 -9.10 -9.96 10.76
N VAL A 43 -9.78 -10.90 10.09
CA VAL A 43 -9.44 -12.33 10.12
C VAL A 43 -9.08 -12.76 8.71
N ILE A 44 -7.88 -13.34 8.54
CA ILE A 44 -7.47 -13.94 7.27
C ILE A 44 -7.59 -15.46 7.40
N VAL A 45 -8.34 -16.06 6.48
CA VAL A 45 -8.46 -17.51 6.32
C VAL A 45 -7.73 -17.98 5.07
N ASN A 46 -7.43 -19.26 4.98
CA ASN A 46 -6.80 -19.84 3.80
C ASN A 46 -7.77 -19.86 2.61
N GLU A 47 -8.99 -20.40 2.80
CA GLU A 47 -10.04 -20.39 1.77
C GLU A 47 -11.38 -19.91 2.34
N LEU A 48 -11.94 -18.89 1.72
CA LEU A 48 -13.22 -18.34 2.16
C LEU A 48 -14.38 -19.17 1.60
N SER A 49 -14.99 -19.97 2.48
CA SER A 49 -16.24 -20.69 2.24
C SER A 49 -17.32 -20.25 3.21
N LYS A 50 -18.60 -20.53 2.89
CA LYS A 50 -19.72 -20.28 3.81
C LYS A 50 -19.48 -20.93 5.18
N LYS A 51 -18.98 -22.16 5.17
CA LYS A 51 -18.68 -22.95 6.37
C LYS A 51 -17.63 -22.26 7.24
N ASN A 52 -16.48 -21.91 6.66
CA ASN A 52 -15.38 -21.31 7.42
C ASN A 52 -15.75 -19.90 7.91
N PHE A 53 -16.44 -19.12 7.09
CA PHE A 53 -16.96 -17.81 7.49
C PHE A 53 -17.92 -17.92 8.69
N GLN A 54 -18.93 -18.79 8.61
CA GLN A 54 -19.87 -19.01 9.71
C GLN A 54 -19.19 -19.55 10.96
N LEU A 55 -18.19 -20.43 10.80
CA LEU A 55 -17.41 -20.95 11.92
C LEU A 55 -16.68 -19.82 12.65
N VAL A 56 -15.98 -18.93 11.93
CA VAL A 56 -15.32 -17.75 12.52
C VAL A 56 -16.34 -16.89 13.27
N ILE A 57 -17.42 -16.47 12.60
CA ILE A 57 -18.45 -15.62 13.21
C ILE A 57 -19.06 -16.28 14.45
N SER A 58 -19.39 -17.57 14.40
CA SER A 58 -19.99 -18.28 15.54
C SER A 58 -19.04 -18.36 16.75
N ASN A 59 -17.72 -18.46 16.54
CA ASN A 59 -16.77 -18.44 17.64
C ASN A 59 -16.67 -17.05 18.30
N PHE A 60 -16.77 -15.97 17.52
CA PHE A 60 -16.91 -14.64 18.10
C PHE A 60 -18.22 -14.50 18.89
N VAL A 61 -19.36 -14.98 18.36
CA VAL A 61 -20.66 -14.90 19.05
C VAL A 61 -20.65 -15.69 20.37
N ASN A 62 -20.11 -16.91 20.35
CA ASN A 62 -20.18 -17.84 21.49
C ASN A 62 -19.11 -17.56 22.57
N PHE A 63 -18.17 -16.64 22.33
CA PHE A 63 -17.18 -16.27 23.34
C PHE A 63 -17.85 -15.60 24.54
N ASN A 64 -17.39 -15.90 25.76
CA ASN A 64 -17.92 -15.27 26.97
C ASN A 64 -17.42 -13.82 27.13
N HIS A 65 -18.07 -12.89 26.43
CA HIS A 65 -17.75 -11.46 26.47
C HIS A 65 -18.09 -10.82 27.81
N LYS A 66 -19.12 -11.32 28.50
CA LYS A 66 -19.67 -10.73 29.72
C LYS A 66 -18.63 -10.59 30.83
N ASP A 67 -17.74 -11.58 30.94
CA ASP A 67 -16.62 -11.60 31.91
C ASP A 67 -15.61 -10.45 31.72
N TYR A 68 -15.63 -9.78 30.56
CA TYR A 68 -14.64 -8.78 30.18
C TYR A 68 -15.22 -7.42 29.80
N LEU A 69 -16.40 -7.43 29.19
CA LEU A 69 -17.06 -6.24 28.67
C LEU A 69 -18.26 -5.83 29.53
N GLY A 70 -18.63 -6.61 30.56
CA GLY A 70 -19.79 -6.32 31.43
C GLY A 70 -21.11 -6.74 30.80
N ASP A 71 -22.21 -6.09 31.20
CA ASP A 71 -23.58 -6.44 30.79
C ASP A 71 -23.97 -5.90 29.40
N TYR A 72 -23.02 -5.44 28.59
CA TYR A 72 -23.29 -4.97 27.24
C TYR A 72 -23.74 -6.11 26.32
N GLU A 73 -24.79 -5.88 25.53
CA GLU A 73 -25.21 -6.79 24.47
C GLU A 73 -24.20 -6.75 23.32
N ILE A 74 -23.75 -7.93 22.88
CA ILE A 74 -22.79 -8.04 21.79
C ILE A 74 -23.52 -8.23 20.47
N VAL A 75 -23.24 -7.34 19.51
CA VAL A 75 -23.81 -7.42 18.16
C VAL A 75 -22.68 -7.59 17.15
N ILE A 76 -22.85 -8.55 16.23
CA ILE A 76 -21.89 -8.75 15.14
C ILE A 76 -22.27 -7.87 13.95
N ASN A 77 -21.29 -7.13 13.43
CA ASN A 77 -21.35 -6.51 12.12
C ASN A 77 -20.29 -7.17 11.22
N ASP A 78 -20.72 -7.88 10.19
CA ASP A 78 -19.84 -8.57 9.23
C ASP A 78 -19.82 -7.87 7.85
N THR A 79 -20.33 -6.64 7.79
CA THR A 79 -20.36 -5.83 6.56
C THR A 79 -19.05 -5.06 6.38
N PHE A 80 -18.65 -4.79 5.14
CA PHE A 80 -17.45 -3.99 4.83
C PHE A 80 -17.81 -2.54 4.49
N GLY A 81 -17.54 -1.61 5.40
CA GLY A 81 -17.77 -0.18 5.20
C GLY A 81 -17.52 0.61 6.48
N PRO A 82 -17.58 1.95 6.44
CA PRO A 82 -17.42 2.77 7.64
C PRO A 82 -18.75 2.94 8.41
N MET A 83 -19.72 2.05 8.20
CA MET A 83 -21.01 2.16 8.87
C MET A 83 -20.79 1.91 10.35
N LYS A 84 -21.08 2.92 11.17
CA LYS A 84 -21.12 2.79 12.61
C LYS A 84 -22.56 2.48 13.01
N ILE A 85 -22.73 1.54 13.94
CA ILE A 85 -24.03 1.20 14.50
C ILE A 85 -23.99 1.69 15.95
N TYR A 86 -24.93 2.56 16.33
CA TYR A 86 -25.01 3.11 17.68
C TYR A 86 -26.29 2.67 18.36
N GLU A 87 -26.16 1.72 19.27
CA GLU A 87 -27.26 1.26 20.10
C GLU A 87 -26.81 1.31 21.57
N SER A 88 -27.59 1.98 22.41
CA SER A 88 -27.28 2.11 23.84
C SER A 88 -27.26 0.72 24.50
N GLY A 89 -26.27 0.46 25.35
CA GLY A 89 -26.11 -0.83 26.02
C GLY A 89 -25.57 -1.95 25.10
N LYS A 90 -25.09 -1.62 23.89
CA LYS A 90 -24.52 -2.59 22.96
C LYS A 90 -23.08 -2.27 22.60
N ILE A 91 -22.30 -3.32 22.35
CA ILE A 91 -20.95 -3.24 21.77
C ILE A 91 -20.96 -3.99 20.44
N ILE A 92 -20.54 -3.29 19.38
CA ILE A 92 -20.47 -3.87 18.04
C ILE A 92 -19.12 -4.54 17.83
N LEU A 93 -19.09 -5.83 17.50
CA LEU A 93 -17.88 -6.48 16.98
C LEU A 93 -17.95 -6.44 15.46
N HIS A 94 -17.11 -5.61 14.86
CA HIS A 94 -17.02 -5.49 13.41
C HIS A 94 -15.98 -6.47 12.90
N ILE A 95 -16.42 -7.56 12.27
CA ILE A 95 -15.57 -8.70 11.90
C ILE A 95 -15.45 -8.77 10.39
N MET A 96 -14.25 -8.46 9.89
CA MET A 96 -13.92 -8.50 8.47
C MET A 96 -13.11 -9.75 8.17
N VAL A 97 -13.74 -10.74 7.55
CA VAL A 97 -13.09 -12.01 7.18
C VAL A 97 -12.68 -11.98 5.71
N TYR A 98 -11.43 -12.32 5.40
CA TYR A 98 -10.92 -12.40 4.03
C TYR A 98 -10.18 -13.72 3.80
N ASP A 99 -10.21 -14.27 2.59
CA ASP A 99 -9.15 -15.17 2.14
C ASP A 99 -7.90 -14.37 1.72
N LEU A 100 -6.80 -15.06 1.41
CA LEU A 100 -5.56 -14.42 0.95
C LEU A 100 -5.78 -13.51 -0.28
N LYS A 101 -6.58 -13.98 -1.25
CA LYS A 101 -6.89 -13.23 -2.46
C LYS A 101 -7.72 -11.98 -2.16
N GLY A 102 -8.71 -12.10 -1.28
CA GLY A 102 -9.59 -11.03 -0.82
C GLY A 102 -8.84 -9.96 -0.05
N HIS A 103 -7.91 -10.36 0.82
CA HIS A 103 -7.03 -9.43 1.53
C HIS A 103 -6.16 -8.64 0.56
N LEU A 104 -5.48 -9.32 -0.37
CA LEU A 104 -4.70 -8.67 -1.42
C LEU A 104 -5.55 -7.68 -2.21
N GLU A 105 -6.71 -8.11 -2.70
CA GLU A 105 -7.62 -7.22 -3.44
C GLU A 105 -8.09 -6.04 -2.59
N HIS A 106 -8.25 -6.20 -1.28
CA HIS A 106 -8.60 -5.12 -0.38
C HIS A 106 -7.44 -4.12 -0.22
N VAL A 107 -6.21 -4.58 -0.04
CA VAL A 107 -5.00 -3.75 -0.01
C VAL A 107 -4.86 -2.91 -1.28
N ILE A 108 -5.11 -3.53 -2.44
CA ILE A 108 -5.02 -2.83 -3.74
C ILE A 108 -6.14 -1.79 -3.92
N LYS A 109 -7.37 -2.10 -3.49
CA LYS A 109 -8.54 -1.22 -3.69
C LYS A 109 -8.70 -0.17 -2.61
N SER A 110 -8.24 -0.43 -1.39
CA SER A 110 -8.44 0.40 -0.18
C SER A 110 -7.13 0.56 0.59
N PRO A 111 -6.08 1.12 -0.05
CA PRO A 111 -4.75 1.21 0.54
C PRO A 111 -4.73 2.06 1.81
N PHE A 112 -5.54 3.11 1.90
CA PHE A 112 -5.67 3.93 3.11
C PHE A 112 -6.08 3.11 4.34
N THR A 113 -7.14 2.32 4.20
CA THR A 113 -7.65 1.49 5.30
C THR A 113 -6.65 0.41 5.70
N CYS A 114 -6.06 -0.28 4.71
CA CYS A 114 -5.11 -1.34 4.98
C CYS A 114 -3.82 -0.81 5.60
N PHE A 115 -3.31 0.32 5.11
CA PHE A 115 -2.12 0.95 5.69
C PHE A 115 -2.37 1.30 7.16
N ASP A 116 -3.53 1.85 7.52
CA ASP A 116 -3.89 2.12 8.92
C ASP A 116 -3.96 0.86 9.78
N TRP A 117 -4.49 -0.24 9.23
CA TRP A 117 -4.55 -1.53 9.92
C TRP A 117 -3.17 -2.11 10.23
N GLU A 118 -2.19 -1.90 9.35
CA GLU A 118 -0.82 -2.41 9.52
C GLU A 118 -0.07 -1.83 10.72
N ARG A 119 -0.59 -0.76 11.35
CA ARG A 119 -0.05 -0.19 12.60
C ARG A 119 -0.31 -1.06 13.81
N SER A 120 -1.38 -1.84 13.79
CA SER A 120 -1.72 -2.63 14.96
C SER A 120 -0.68 -3.72 15.20
N ASP A 121 -0.17 -3.77 16.43
CA ASP A 121 0.65 -4.88 16.93
C ASP A 121 -0.18 -5.91 17.72
N ASN A 122 -1.51 -5.78 17.70
CA ASN A 122 -2.42 -6.68 18.40
C ASN A 122 -2.93 -7.76 17.44
N TYR A 123 -2.16 -8.85 17.32
CA TYR A 123 -2.48 -9.97 16.44
C TYR A 123 -2.19 -11.34 17.07
N ASN A 124 -2.75 -12.38 16.45
CA ASN A 124 -2.38 -13.78 16.69
C ASN A 124 -2.10 -14.46 15.33
N LEU A 125 -1.24 -15.47 15.34
CA LEU A 125 -0.65 -16.11 14.16
C LEU A 125 0.23 -15.15 13.36
N THR A 126 -0.32 -14.45 12.36
CA THR A 126 0.46 -13.58 11.46
C THR A 126 -0.05 -12.14 11.50
N LYS A 127 0.84 -11.15 11.44
CA LYS A 127 0.47 -9.73 11.29
C LYS A 127 0.04 -9.42 9.84
N LEU A 128 -0.92 -8.53 9.62
CA LEU A 128 -1.44 -8.23 8.27
C LEU A 128 -0.37 -7.82 7.25
N ASN A 129 0.61 -7.01 7.68
CA ASN A 129 1.69 -6.55 6.80
C ASN A 129 2.68 -7.65 6.40
N ASN A 130 2.69 -8.77 7.14
CA ASN A 130 3.47 -9.96 6.85
C ASN A 130 2.72 -10.95 5.95
N ILE A 131 1.47 -10.65 5.53
CA ILE A 131 0.70 -11.45 4.55
C ILE A 131 0.70 -10.78 3.19
N PHE A 132 0.30 -9.50 3.20
CA PHE A 132 0.46 -8.58 2.09
C PHE A 132 0.23 -7.16 2.60
N SER A 133 1.15 -6.25 2.30
CA SER A 133 1.15 -4.87 2.82
C SER A 133 0.88 -3.85 1.72
N ALA A 134 0.23 -2.73 2.08
CA ALA A 134 0.13 -1.52 1.28
C ALA A 134 1.48 -0.81 1.13
N LYS A 135 2.41 -1.05 2.09
CA LYS A 135 3.78 -0.56 2.25
C LYS A 135 3.91 0.95 2.44
N ARG A 136 3.25 1.72 1.58
CA ARG A 136 3.25 3.19 1.57
C ARG A 136 2.05 3.71 0.78
N LEU A 137 1.58 4.91 1.11
CA LEU A 137 0.62 5.67 0.31
C LEU A 137 1.32 6.45 -0.82
N MET A 138 0.63 6.64 -1.94
CA MET A 138 1.11 7.37 -3.12
C MET A 138 0.14 8.50 -3.45
N LEU A 139 0.60 9.56 -4.14
CA LEU A 139 -0.23 10.70 -4.50
C LEU A 139 -1.47 10.27 -5.33
N ASN A 140 -1.28 9.32 -6.26
CA ASN A 140 -2.37 8.75 -7.06
C ASN A 140 -3.44 8.00 -6.24
N ASP A 141 -3.14 7.54 -5.01
CA ASP A 141 -4.13 6.85 -4.18
C ASP A 141 -5.30 7.78 -3.81
N PHE A 142 -5.07 9.09 -3.64
CA PHE A 142 -6.11 10.05 -3.23
C PHE A 142 -7.18 10.28 -4.30
N ILE A 143 -6.86 9.97 -5.55
CA ILE A 143 -7.75 10.19 -6.69
C ILE A 143 -8.37 8.86 -7.15
N GLN A 144 -7.56 7.80 -7.26
CA GLN A 144 -7.94 6.56 -7.94
C GLN A 144 -8.43 5.45 -7.00
N SER A 145 -8.09 5.51 -5.71
CA SER A 145 -8.41 4.43 -4.78
C SER A 145 -9.80 4.59 -4.16
N ARG A 146 -10.34 3.49 -3.62
CA ARG A 146 -11.61 3.54 -2.88
C ARG A 146 -11.44 4.41 -1.65
N ARG A 147 -12.45 5.22 -1.33
CA ARG A 147 -12.38 6.27 -0.30
C ARG A 147 -11.34 7.35 -0.62
N GLY A 148 -11.05 7.52 -1.91
CA GLY A 148 -10.46 8.74 -2.43
C GLY A 148 -11.49 9.86 -2.48
N ILE A 149 -11.05 11.02 -2.96
CA ILE A 149 -11.85 12.26 -2.98
C ILE A 149 -13.13 12.08 -3.79
N LEU A 150 -13.06 11.41 -4.94
CA LEU A 150 -14.21 11.22 -5.83
C LEU A 150 -15.31 10.34 -5.20
N ASP A 151 -14.92 9.30 -4.47
CA ASP A 151 -15.85 8.45 -3.72
C ASP A 151 -16.55 9.26 -2.63
N TYR A 152 -15.80 10.02 -1.83
CA TYR A 152 -16.37 10.87 -0.78
C TYR A 152 -17.34 11.93 -1.33
N LYS A 153 -16.98 12.58 -2.44
CA LYS A 153 -17.89 13.53 -3.12
C LYS A 153 -19.20 12.87 -3.55
N ASN A 154 -19.12 11.66 -4.11
CA ASN A 154 -20.30 10.92 -4.56
C ASN A 154 -21.19 10.49 -3.38
N ASP A 155 -20.60 10.05 -2.28
CA ASP A 155 -21.34 9.64 -1.08
C ASP A 155 -22.07 10.83 -0.44
N LEU A 156 -21.38 11.98 -0.26
CA LEU A 156 -21.98 13.20 0.30
C LEU A 156 -23.08 13.76 -0.61
N LYS A 157 -22.85 13.83 -1.93
CA LYS A 157 -23.83 14.35 -2.89
C LYS A 157 -25.13 13.53 -2.88
N ASN A 158 -25.01 12.21 -2.76
CA ASN A 158 -26.16 11.32 -2.76
C ASN A 158 -26.74 11.08 -1.36
N LYS A 159 -26.09 11.57 -0.30
CA LYS A 159 -26.40 11.24 1.10
C LYS A 159 -26.47 9.73 1.35
N THR A 160 -25.61 8.97 0.69
CA THR A 160 -25.57 7.51 0.82
C THR A 160 -24.19 7.02 1.18
N LEU A 161 -24.14 5.96 1.98
CA LEU A 161 -22.93 5.20 2.25
C LEU A 161 -22.97 3.83 1.57
N THR A 162 -21.90 3.47 0.87
CA THR A 162 -21.79 2.14 0.25
C THR A 162 -21.14 1.13 1.20
N ILE A 163 -21.94 0.20 1.72
CA ILE A 163 -21.44 -1.00 2.42
C ILE A 163 -21.34 -2.20 1.46
N ARG A 164 -20.66 -3.25 1.90
CA ARG A 164 -20.60 -4.52 1.17
C ARG A 164 -20.81 -5.69 2.10
N LYS A 165 -21.30 -6.80 1.58
CA LYS A 165 -21.41 -8.07 2.32
C LYS A 165 -21.16 -9.25 1.40
N TYR A 166 -20.83 -10.40 1.99
CA TYR A 166 -20.76 -11.64 1.23
C TYR A 166 -22.15 -12.19 0.96
N LYS A 167 -22.34 -12.70 -0.26
CA LYS A 167 -23.38 -13.66 -0.60
C LYS A 167 -22.71 -14.95 -1.02
N PHE A 168 -22.96 -16.01 -0.27
CA PHE A 168 -22.48 -17.35 -0.58
C PHE A 168 -23.47 -18.06 -1.49
N GLU A 169 -22.96 -18.67 -2.56
CA GLU A 169 -23.72 -19.48 -3.52
C GLU A 169 -23.59 -20.99 -3.16
N GLN A 170 -24.35 -21.86 -3.83
CA GLN A 170 -24.41 -23.30 -3.50
C GLN A 170 -23.09 -24.06 -3.72
N ASN A 171 -22.20 -23.57 -4.58
CA ASN A 171 -20.95 -24.25 -4.97
C ASN A 171 -19.72 -23.82 -4.15
N ASN A 172 -19.90 -23.36 -2.91
CA ASN A 172 -18.85 -22.73 -2.08
C ASN A 172 -18.23 -21.45 -2.67
N GLU A 173 -18.72 -20.95 -3.81
CA GLU A 173 -18.36 -19.64 -4.32
C GLU A 173 -19.00 -18.52 -3.50
N TYR A 174 -18.34 -17.36 -3.47
CA TYR A 174 -18.88 -16.15 -2.85
C TYR A 174 -18.84 -14.96 -3.81
N LYS A 175 -19.80 -14.05 -3.64
CA LYS A 175 -19.82 -12.74 -4.30
C LYS A 175 -19.86 -11.65 -3.25
N VAL A 176 -19.24 -10.52 -3.57
CA VAL A 176 -19.33 -9.31 -2.75
C VAL A 176 -20.45 -8.43 -3.33
N ILE A 177 -21.53 -8.28 -2.57
CA ILE A 177 -22.67 -7.42 -2.94
C ILE A 177 -22.43 -6.03 -2.36
N LYS A 178 -22.79 -4.98 -3.12
CA LYS A 178 -22.79 -3.59 -2.67
C LYS A 178 -24.21 -3.19 -2.29
N GLU A 179 -24.37 -2.55 -1.14
CA GLU A 179 -25.63 -1.95 -0.71
C GLU A 179 -25.38 -0.48 -0.38
N LYS A 180 -26.35 0.37 -0.71
CA LYS A 180 -26.34 1.78 -0.35
C LYS A 180 -27.28 1.99 0.82
N ILE A 181 -26.78 2.65 1.85
CA ILE A 181 -27.54 3.01 3.05
C ILE A 181 -27.68 4.52 3.07
N GLU A 182 -28.84 5.02 3.44
CA GLU A 182 -29.07 6.45 3.62
C GLU A 182 -28.32 6.94 4.87
N LEU A 183 -27.63 8.08 4.74
CA LEU A 183 -26.95 8.73 5.86
C LEU A 183 -27.97 9.59 6.60
N ASP A 184 -28.40 9.16 7.78
CA ASP A 184 -29.14 10.03 8.69
C ASP A 184 -28.27 11.22 9.15
N PRO A 185 -28.87 12.28 9.75
CA PRO A 185 -28.14 13.49 10.13
C PRO A 185 -26.96 13.25 11.08
N ARG A 186 -27.02 12.23 11.95
CA ARG A 186 -25.95 11.92 12.89
C ARG A 186 -24.82 11.15 12.22
N HIS A 187 -25.13 10.16 11.39
CA HIS A 187 -24.16 9.49 10.54
C HIS A 187 -23.47 10.48 9.60
N MET A 188 -24.17 11.54 9.16
CA MET A 188 -23.60 12.60 8.36
C MET A 188 -22.51 13.39 9.10
N THR A 189 -22.70 13.74 10.39
CA THR A 189 -21.66 14.41 11.20
C THR A 189 -20.40 13.56 11.27
N GLU A 190 -20.57 12.28 11.61
CA GLU A 190 -19.44 11.37 11.80
C GLU A 190 -18.70 11.10 10.50
N TYR A 191 -19.46 10.92 9.41
CA TYR A 191 -18.89 10.70 8.10
C TYR A 191 -18.15 11.94 7.60
N SER A 192 -18.71 13.13 7.82
CA SER A 192 -18.06 14.40 7.50
C SER A 192 -16.72 14.56 8.22
N PHE A 193 -16.69 14.30 9.54
CA PHE A 193 -15.43 14.34 10.29
C PHE A 193 -14.47 13.23 9.83
N HIS A 194 -14.96 12.02 9.55
CA HIS A 194 -14.17 10.91 9.04
C HIS A 194 -13.47 11.26 7.72
N ILE A 195 -14.18 11.91 6.79
CA ILE A 195 -13.64 12.36 5.50
C ILE A 195 -12.45 13.29 5.73
N VAL A 196 -12.67 14.38 6.48
CA VAL A 196 -11.64 15.41 6.67
C VAL A 196 -10.44 14.85 7.44
N LYS A 197 -10.69 14.16 8.56
CA LYS A 197 -9.64 13.52 9.37
C LYS A 197 -8.78 12.58 8.52
N ASN A 198 -9.42 11.70 7.75
CA ASN A 198 -8.67 10.68 7.02
C ASN A 198 -7.89 11.27 5.86
N LEU A 199 -8.42 12.24 5.12
CA LEU A 199 -7.68 12.87 4.03
C LEU A 199 -6.43 13.58 4.54
N ILE A 200 -6.56 14.36 5.62
CA ILE A 200 -5.42 15.06 6.24
C ILE A 200 -4.40 14.03 6.75
N ASN A 201 -4.82 13.08 7.59
CA ASN A 201 -3.90 12.09 8.15
C ASN A 201 -3.20 11.26 7.07
N ASN A 202 -3.92 10.85 6.04
CA ASN A 202 -3.32 10.05 4.96
C ASN A 202 -2.36 10.88 4.11
N TYR A 203 -2.65 12.17 3.89
CA TYR A 203 -1.71 13.06 3.21
C TYR A 203 -0.43 13.25 4.04
N LEU A 204 -0.57 13.46 5.35
CA LEU A 204 0.58 13.55 6.25
C LEU A 204 1.40 12.25 6.23
N LYS A 205 0.76 11.07 6.26
CA LYS A 205 1.45 9.77 6.11
C LYS A 205 2.21 9.66 4.79
N PHE A 206 1.62 10.15 3.71
CA PHE A 206 2.26 10.17 2.39
C PHE A 206 3.51 11.05 2.37
N ILE A 207 3.38 12.33 2.76
CA ILE A 207 4.45 13.33 2.65
C ILE A 207 5.56 13.09 3.69
N LEU A 208 5.22 12.69 4.92
CA LEU A 208 6.19 12.36 5.97
C LEU A 208 6.74 10.94 5.86
N ASN A 209 6.26 10.15 4.88
CA ASN A 209 6.69 8.78 4.67
C ASN A 209 6.56 7.91 5.94
N THR A 210 5.44 7.99 6.64
CA THR A 210 5.23 7.30 7.91
C THR A 210 3.84 6.70 7.98
N ASN A 211 3.66 5.68 8.82
CA ASN A 211 2.33 5.17 9.16
C ASN A 211 1.87 5.65 10.55
N GLU A 212 2.73 6.23 11.37
CA GLU A 212 2.45 6.49 12.80
C GLU A 212 1.35 7.53 13.09
N ILE A 213 0.77 8.17 12.07
CA ILE A 213 -0.18 9.28 12.23
C ILE A 213 -1.61 8.76 12.39
N GLU A 214 -2.09 8.74 13.62
CA GLU A 214 -3.45 8.28 13.95
C GLU A 214 -4.46 9.44 14.11
N ARG A 215 -3.97 10.61 14.48
CA ARG A 215 -4.74 11.84 14.77
C ARG A 215 -4.13 13.01 14.01
N ILE A 216 -4.94 14.03 13.74
CA ILE A 216 -4.44 15.26 13.11
C ILE A 216 -3.44 15.88 14.09
N ASN A 217 -2.18 15.92 13.67
CA ASN A 217 -1.14 16.68 14.36
C ASN A 217 -1.21 18.11 13.82
N GLU A 218 -1.53 19.07 14.68
CA GLU A 218 -1.75 20.47 14.29
C GLU A 218 -0.50 21.10 13.68
N HIS A 219 0.68 20.81 14.24
CA HIS A 219 1.96 21.29 13.72
C HIS A 219 2.20 20.79 12.29
N GLU A 220 2.13 19.46 12.10
CA GLU A 220 2.33 18.82 10.79
C GLU A 220 1.27 19.25 9.77
N PHE A 221 0.02 19.42 10.21
CA PHE A 221 -1.08 19.86 9.36
C PHE A 221 -0.83 21.30 8.86
N LYS A 222 -0.43 22.20 9.76
CA LYS A 222 -0.09 23.58 9.41
C LYS A 222 1.15 23.65 8.52
N GLU A 223 2.16 22.83 8.78
CA GLU A 223 3.41 22.81 8.01
C GLU A 223 3.21 22.31 6.58
N HIS A 224 2.45 21.21 6.40
CA HIS A 224 2.37 20.53 5.12
C HIS A 224 1.11 20.83 4.30
N LEU A 225 0.09 21.44 4.90
CA LEU A 225 -1.13 21.89 4.24
C LEU A 225 -1.58 23.28 4.78
N PRO A 226 -0.72 24.32 4.71
CA PRO A 226 -0.98 25.62 5.36
C PRO A 226 -2.29 26.26 4.90
N GLU A 227 -2.56 26.29 3.59
CA GLU A 227 -3.77 26.91 3.03
C GLU A 227 -5.06 26.21 3.49
N ILE A 228 -5.04 24.87 3.56
CA ILE A 228 -6.17 24.08 4.04
C ILE A 228 -6.34 24.26 5.56
N PHE A 229 -5.23 24.33 6.31
CA PHE A 229 -5.23 24.59 7.74
C PHE A 229 -5.85 25.96 8.06
N GLU A 230 -5.38 27.02 7.39
CA GLU A 230 -5.88 28.38 7.59
C GLU A 230 -7.36 28.50 7.26
N LYS A 231 -7.81 27.84 6.18
CA LYS A 231 -9.19 27.92 5.72
C LYS A 231 -10.18 27.07 6.52
N TYR A 232 -9.75 25.92 7.02
CA TYR A 232 -10.66 24.90 7.59
C TYR A 232 -10.33 24.46 9.02
N GLY A 233 -9.16 24.79 9.56
CA GLY A 233 -8.67 24.26 10.85
C GLY A 233 -9.67 24.43 12.00
N GLU A 234 -10.19 25.65 12.18
CA GLU A 234 -11.19 25.93 13.22
C GLU A 234 -12.49 25.13 12.99
N ARG A 235 -12.97 25.05 11.75
CA ARG A 235 -14.20 24.31 11.38
C ARG A 235 -14.05 22.81 11.64
N ILE A 236 -12.85 22.27 11.43
CA ILE A 236 -12.55 20.87 11.69
C ILE A 236 -12.61 20.57 13.19
N GLU A 237 -12.04 21.43 14.02
CA GLU A 237 -12.12 21.27 15.48
C GLU A 237 -13.56 21.42 16.01
N LEU A 238 -14.35 22.35 15.46
CA LEU A 238 -15.78 22.44 15.77
C LEU A 238 -16.54 21.15 15.38
N LEU A 239 -16.29 20.61 14.18
CA LEU A 239 -16.92 19.37 13.71
C LEU A 239 -16.51 18.16 14.56
N LYS A 240 -15.27 18.12 15.02
CA LYS A 240 -14.77 17.10 15.96
C LYS A 240 -15.48 17.17 17.30
N LEU A 241 -15.67 18.36 17.87
CA LEU A 241 -16.41 18.56 19.12
C LEU A 241 -17.87 18.11 18.98
N LYS A 242 -18.53 18.45 17.87
CA LYS A 242 -19.89 17.98 17.57
C LYS A 242 -19.98 16.46 17.54
N LYS A 243 -19.03 15.80 16.86
CA LYS A 243 -18.96 14.34 16.85
C LYS A 243 -18.86 13.76 18.27
N ILE A 244 -17.99 14.32 19.12
CA ILE A 244 -17.80 13.85 20.50
C ILE A 244 -19.11 14.01 21.30
N LYS A 245 -19.80 15.14 21.12
CA LYS A 245 -21.09 15.44 21.76
C LYS A 245 -22.28 14.71 21.12
N LYS A 246 -22.06 13.93 20.06
CA LYS A 246 -23.10 13.22 19.28
C LYS A 246 -24.17 14.15 18.71
N GLU A 247 -23.77 15.36 18.31
CA GLU A 247 -24.63 16.37 17.70
C GLU A 247 -24.81 16.16 16.19
N GLU A 248 -25.94 16.63 15.65
CA GLU A 248 -26.26 16.55 14.23
C GLU A 248 -25.58 17.64 13.42
N SER A 249 -25.20 17.30 12.18
CA SER A 249 -24.57 18.24 11.28
C SER A 249 -25.58 19.10 10.54
N THR A 250 -25.26 20.37 10.36
CA THR A 250 -26.09 21.29 9.58
C THR A 250 -25.83 21.11 8.07
N GLN A 251 -26.75 21.60 7.23
CA GLN A 251 -26.51 21.64 5.78
C GLN A 251 -25.30 22.51 5.41
N GLU A 252 -25.02 23.56 6.19
CA GLU A 252 -23.83 24.39 6.04
C GLU A 252 -22.55 23.58 6.28
N GLU A 253 -22.56 22.68 7.26
CA GLU A 253 -21.41 21.82 7.55
C GLU A 253 -21.10 20.85 6.42
N VAL A 254 -22.13 20.18 5.91
CA VAL A 254 -21.99 19.30 4.74
C VAL A 254 -21.49 20.10 3.53
N SER A 255 -21.98 21.33 3.35
CA SER A 255 -21.58 22.21 2.26
C SER A 255 -20.10 22.58 2.33
N TRP A 256 -19.58 23.00 3.49
CA TRP A 256 -18.15 23.34 3.57
C TRP A 256 -17.26 22.10 3.49
N VAL A 257 -17.71 20.93 3.96
CA VAL A 257 -16.96 19.66 3.80
C VAL A 257 -16.87 19.29 2.31
N PHE A 258 -17.93 19.52 1.54
CA PHE A 258 -17.88 19.37 0.09
C PHE A 258 -16.88 20.35 -0.54
N LYS A 259 -16.86 21.60 -0.08
CA LYS A 259 -15.89 22.60 -0.54
C LYS A 259 -14.44 22.24 -0.16
N PHE A 260 -14.24 21.71 1.05
CA PHE A 260 -12.96 21.15 1.49
C PHE A 260 -12.47 20.06 0.53
N LEU A 261 -13.33 19.14 0.09
CA LEU A 261 -12.95 18.10 -0.88
C LEU A 261 -12.53 18.66 -2.24
N GLU A 262 -13.12 19.79 -2.68
CA GLU A 262 -12.68 20.49 -3.88
C GLU A 262 -11.31 21.13 -3.70
N ASP A 263 -11.14 21.89 -2.63
CA ASP A 263 -9.91 22.64 -2.40
C ASP A 263 -8.74 21.69 -2.11
N PHE A 264 -8.98 20.61 -1.37
CA PHE A 264 -8.01 19.55 -1.15
C PHE A 264 -7.60 18.86 -2.47
N TYR A 265 -8.56 18.59 -3.36
CA TYR A 265 -8.26 18.03 -4.68
C TYR A 265 -7.40 18.97 -5.54
N LEU A 266 -7.73 20.27 -5.53
CA LEU A 266 -6.97 21.28 -6.25
C LEU A 266 -5.54 21.37 -5.71
N GLY A 267 -5.37 21.37 -4.38
CA GLY A 267 -4.04 21.35 -3.76
C GLY A 267 -3.22 20.12 -4.15
N LEU A 268 -3.82 18.92 -4.20
CA LEU A 268 -3.12 17.73 -4.70
C LEU A 268 -2.73 17.86 -6.18
N LYS A 269 -3.57 18.48 -7.01
CA LYS A 269 -3.27 18.71 -8.42
C LYS A 269 -2.16 19.73 -8.61
N GLU A 270 -2.11 20.76 -7.78
CA GLU A 270 -1.01 21.70 -7.77
C GLU A 270 0.31 21.00 -7.41
N ILE A 271 0.31 20.20 -6.33
CA ILE A 271 1.48 19.38 -5.95
C ILE A 271 1.92 18.46 -7.10
N GLU A 272 0.97 17.78 -7.76
CA GLU A 272 1.27 16.92 -8.92
C GLU A 272 1.91 17.72 -10.07
N ASN A 273 1.40 18.93 -10.34
CA ASN A 273 1.87 19.79 -11.43
C ASN A 273 3.25 20.39 -11.18
N ILE A 274 3.56 20.78 -9.93
CA ILE A 274 4.88 21.32 -9.57
C ILE A 274 5.91 20.24 -9.28
N SER A 275 5.47 18.99 -9.06
CA SER A 275 6.38 17.87 -8.83
C SER A 275 7.14 17.51 -10.09
N LEU A 276 8.43 17.23 -9.93
CA LEU A 276 9.26 16.74 -11.03
C LEU A 276 8.95 15.26 -11.28
N LYS A 277 8.51 14.93 -12.50
CA LYS A 277 8.16 13.56 -12.89
C LYS A 277 9.35 12.85 -13.53
N ILE A 278 9.65 11.66 -13.02
CA ILE A 278 10.72 10.80 -13.53
C ILE A 278 10.14 9.41 -13.80
N ILE A 279 10.24 8.97 -15.05
CA ILE A 279 9.75 7.67 -15.50
C ILE A 279 10.91 6.70 -15.56
N PHE A 280 10.93 5.72 -14.67
CA PHE A 280 11.91 4.64 -14.70
C PHE A 280 11.39 3.46 -15.51
N MET A 281 12.23 2.88 -16.36
CA MET A 281 11.83 1.76 -17.20
C MET A 281 12.98 0.76 -17.37
N ARG A 282 12.64 -0.53 -17.29
CA ARG A 282 13.58 -1.59 -17.65
C ARG A 282 13.67 -1.69 -19.17
N HIS A 283 14.89 -1.84 -19.69
CA HIS A 283 15.17 -2.08 -21.11
C HIS A 283 14.28 -3.19 -21.73
N SER A 284 14.11 -3.19 -23.06
CA SER A 284 13.42 -4.26 -23.81
C SER A 284 14.11 -5.62 -23.66
N LYS A 285 13.34 -6.70 -23.78
CA LYS A 285 13.86 -8.08 -23.69
C LYS A 285 14.99 -8.34 -24.68
N THR A 286 16.00 -9.05 -24.22
CA THR A 286 17.13 -9.60 -24.97
C THR A 286 17.04 -11.13 -25.02
N LEU A 287 17.79 -11.79 -25.91
CA LEU A 287 17.80 -13.26 -25.99
C LEU A 287 18.25 -13.92 -24.68
N ASP A 288 19.25 -13.32 -24.03
CA ASP A 288 19.83 -13.85 -22.79
C ASP A 288 18.91 -13.70 -21.58
N ASN A 289 17.88 -12.85 -21.63
CA ASN A 289 16.89 -12.76 -20.55
C ASN A 289 16.04 -14.04 -20.38
N ASN A 290 16.04 -14.94 -21.36
CA ASN A 290 15.36 -16.23 -21.26
C ASN A 290 16.30 -17.35 -20.75
N ARG A 291 17.57 -17.06 -20.54
CA ARG A 291 18.55 -18.00 -20.00
C ARG A 291 18.63 -17.83 -18.48
N ASN A 292 18.84 -18.92 -17.75
CA ASN A 292 19.02 -18.89 -16.29
C ASN A 292 20.47 -18.51 -15.92
N ILE A 293 20.91 -17.33 -16.37
CA ILE A 293 22.27 -16.80 -16.17
C ILE A 293 22.25 -15.45 -15.45
N PHE A 294 23.37 -15.10 -14.82
CA PHE A 294 23.61 -13.75 -14.32
C PHE A 294 24.01 -12.82 -15.48
N LEU A 295 23.06 -12.05 -15.99
CA LEU A 295 23.31 -11.06 -17.05
C LEU A 295 23.68 -9.71 -16.42
N GLY A 296 24.98 -9.40 -16.35
CA GLY A 296 25.48 -8.20 -15.68
C GLY A 296 25.95 -7.10 -16.65
N ASN A 297 27.02 -6.42 -16.24
CA ASN A 297 27.62 -5.30 -16.96
C ASN A 297 28.66 -5.70 -18.01
N GLN A 298 29.24 -6.89 -17.89
CA GLN A 298 30.23 -7.42 -18.83
C GLN A 298 29.54 -8.03 -20.06
N SER A 299 28.28 -8.44 -19.91
CA SER A 299 27.42 -8.90 -20.99
C SER A 299 26.62 -7.75 -21.61
N ASP A 300 26.67 -7.58 -22.94
CA ASP A 300 25.93 -6.50 -23.64
C ASP A 300 25.08 -6.97 -24.85
N PRO A 301 24.07 -7.84 -24.63
CA PRO A 301 23.24 -8.35 -25.71
C PRO A 301 22.29 -7.29 -26.28
N GLU A 302 21.91 -7.47 -27.54
CA GLU A 302 20.89 -6.64 -28.20
C GLU A 302 19.45 -6.99 -27.78
N ILE A 303 18.52 -6.06 -28.01
CA ILE A 303 17.09 -6.30 -27.81
C ILE A 303 16.51 -7.14 -28.95
N ILE A 304 15.56 -8.03 -28.63
CA ILE A 304 14.92 -8.92 -29.62
C ILE A 304 14.00 -8.12 -30.57
N ASN A 305 13.16 -7.25 -30.01
CA ASN A 305 12.16 -6.52 -30.78
C ASN A 305 12.54 -5.04 -30.87
N LYS A 306 12.99 -4.63 -32.06
CA LYS A 306 13.39 -3.27 -32.42
C LYS A 306 12.28 -2.44 -33.08
N ASN A 307 11.06 -2.99 -33.23
CA ASN A 307 9.93 -2.25 -33.79
C ASN A 307 9.60 -1.04 -32.93
N SER A 308 9.43 0.12 -33.57
CA SER A 308 9.10 1.37 -32.89
C SER A 308 7.85 1.23 -32.02
N GLN A 309 7.85 1.96 -30.91
CA GLN A 309 6.69 2.11 -30.04
C GLN A 309 6.33 3.59 -29.93
N GLU A 310 5.04 3.84 -29.70
CA GLU A 310 4.52 5.18 -29.46
C GLU A 310 5.26 5.84 -28.29
N ASN A 311 5.85 7.01 -28.53
CA ASN A 311 6.48 7.79 -27.49
C ASN A 311 5.44 8.66 -26.78
N LYS A 312 5.05 8.28 -25.57
CA LYS A 312 4.16 9.07 -24.71
C LYS A 312 4.89 10.13 -23.87
N TYR A 313 6.20 10.21 -24.02
CA TYR A 313 7.11 11.04 -23.22
C TYR A 313 7.83 12.05 -24.10
N GLN A 314 7.13 12.58 -25.11
CA GLN A 314 7.65 13.63 -25.96
C GLN A 314 8.03 14.86 -25.10
N GLY A 315 9.25 15.37 -25.28
CA GLY A 315 9.78 16.49 -24.50
C GLY A 315 10.50 16.10 -23.21
N TYR A 316 10.48 14.82 -22.81
CA TYR A 316 11.23 14.33 -21.66
C TYR A 316 12.72 14.22 -22.01
N GLU A 317 13.59 14.53 -21.05
CA GLU A 317 15.00 14.16 -21.15
C GLU A 317 15.15 12.64 -21.02
N CYS A 318 16.03 12.03 -21.79
CA CYS A 318 16.20 10.58 -21.80
C CYS A 318 17.58 10.21 -21.28
N PHE A 319 17.63 9.39 -20.23
CA PHE A 319 18.85 8.85 -19.66
C PHE A 319 18.90 7.35 -19.90
N THR A 320 20.09 6.85 -20.24
CA THR A 320 20.33 5.42 -20.42
C THR A 320 21.60 5.01 -19.68
N SER A 321 21.73 3.72 -19.39
CA SER A 321 23.05 3.16 -19.13
C SER A 321 23.86 3.09 -20.44
N PRO A 322 25.20 2.94 -20.35
CA PRO A 322 26.05 2.75 -21.54
C PRO A 322 25.76 1.47 -22.34
N SER A 323 24.99 0.52 -21.80
CA SER A 323 24.67 -0.76 -22.44
C SER A 323 23.85 -0.60 -23.73
N THR A 324 24.16 -1.42 -24.73
CA THR A 324 23.45 -1.48 -26.02
C THR A 324 21.94 -1.68 -25.84
N ARG A 325 21.53 -2.56 -24.93
CA ARG A 325 20.10 -2.85 -24.67
C ARG A 325 19.29 -1.65 -24.17
N THR A 326 19.87 -0.77 -23.35
CA THR A 326 19.18 0.44 -22.87
C THR A 326 19.07 1.48 -23.99
N LYS A 327 20.14 1.65 -24.77
CA LYS A 327 20.19 2.57 -25.93
C LYS A 327 19.24 2.18 -27.05
N GLN A 328 19.22 0.91 -27.43
CA GLN A 328 18.27 0.39 -28.42
C GLN A 328 16.82 0.52 -27.93
N THR A 329 16.59 0.40 -26.62
CA THR A 329 15.26 0.66 -26.05
C THR A 329 14.90 2.15 -26.13
N ALA A 330 15.82 3.07 -25.85
CA ALA A 330 15.58 4.51 -26.03
C ALA A 330 15.19 4.84 -27.48
N MET A 331 15.96 4.34 -28.45
CA MET A 331 15.69 4.51 -29.89
C MET A 331 14.32 3.94 -30.28
N LYS A 332 13.95 2.77 -29.73
CA LYS A 332 12.65 2.15 -29.96
C LYS A 332 11.47 3.03 -29.51
N TYR A 333 11.64 3.80 -28.44
CA TYR A 333 10.67 4.79 -27.96
C TYR A 333 10.85 6.16 -28.62
N GLY A 334 11.58 6.25 -29.74
CA GLY A 334 11.71 7.48 -30.52
C GLY A 334 12.64 8.54 -29.93
N PHE A 335 13.49 8.17 -28.96
CA PHE A 335 14.53 9.08 -28.47
C PHE A 335 15.74 9.02 -29.39
N ASN A 336 16.01 10.12 -30.09
CA ASN A 336 17.18 10.26 -30.97
C ASN A 336 18.42 10.78 -30.23
N ASN A 337 18.21 11.45 -29.08
CA ASN A 337 19.27 11.92 -28.19
C ASN A 337 18.95 11.42 -26.77
N PHE A 338 19.94 10.87 -26.10
CA PHE A 338 19.86 10.45 -24.70
C PHE A 338 21.23 10.59 -24.04
N GLU A 339 21.24 10.89 -22.74
CA GLU A 339 22.44 11.01 -21.94
C GLU A 339 22.82 9.63 -21.36
N GLU A 340 24.08 9.24 -21.52
CA GLU A 340 24.60 8.00 -20.95
C GLU A 340 25.15 8.27 -19.54
N SER A 341 24.73 7.46 -18.56
CA SER A 341 25.24 7.55 -17.19
C SER A 341 25.74 6.20 -16.69
N GLU A 342 27.00 6.16 -16.26
CA GLU A 342 27.62 4.99 -15.64
C GLU A 342 26.87 4.53 -14.37
N LEU A 343 26.24 5.46 -13.66
CA LEU A 343 25.44 5.16 -12.46
C LEU A 343 24.20 4.30 -12.76
N LEU A 344 23.76 4.25 -14.02
CA LEU A 344 22.57 3.51 -14.47
C LEU A 344 22.85 2.07 -14.94
N ARG A 345 24.09 1.57 -14.81
CA ARG A 345 24.46 0.20 -15.19
C ARG A 345 23.65 -0.87 -14.44
N GLU A 346 23.61 -2.09 -14.98
CA GLU A 346 23.10 -3.24 -14.22
C GLU A 346 24.03 -3.50 -13.03
N ILE A 347 23.63 -4.36 -12.10
CA ILE A 347 24.57 -4.81 -11.06
C ILE A 347 25.81 -5.47 -11.71
N ASP A 348 26.98 -5.16 -11.17
CA ASP A 348 28.19 -5.90 -11.50
C ASP A 348 28.21 -7.24 -10.77
N TYR A 349 28.00 -8.32 -11.52
CA TYR A 349 28.07 -9.68 -10.98
C TYR A 349 29.51 -10.21 -10.85
N GLY A 350 30.54 -9.44 -11.25
CA GLY A 350 31.94 -9.83 -11.15
C GLY A 350 32.22 -11.17 -11.83
N ASP A 351 32.81 -12.12 -11.10
CA ASP A 351 33.10 -13.47 -11.60
C ASP A 351 31.86 -14.27 -12.05
N ALA A 352 30.66 -13.82 -11.65
CA ALA A 352 29.41 -14.51 -11.96
C ALA A 352 28.76 -14.03 -13.27
N ASP A 353 29.22 -12.95 -13.90
CA ASP A 353 28.62 -12.46 -15.15
C ASP A 353 28.69 -13.53 -16.26
N GLY A 354 27.57 -13.78 -16.94
CA GLY A 354 27.40 -14.83 -17.92
C GLY A 354 27.29 -16.26 -17.36
N MET A 355 27.47 -16.46 -16.05
CA MET A 355 27.41 -17.77 -15.41
C MET A 355 25.97 -18.24 -15.20
N GLU A 356 25.71 -19.53 -15.40
CA GLU A 356 24.44 -20.16 -14.99
C GLU A 356 24.27 -20.13 -13.47
N VAL A 357 23.05 -19.84 -13.02
CA VAL A 357 22.72 -19.68 -11.59
C VAL A 357 23.07 -20.95 -10.80
N ASP A 358 22.74 -22.13 -11.32
CA ASP A 358 23.02 -23.42 -10.65
C ASP A 358 24.54 -23.71 -10.56
N THR A 359 25.31 -23.22 -11.53
CA THR A 359 26.77 -23.32 -11.51
C THR A 359 27.37 -22.38 -10.47
N PHE A 360 26.84 -21.16 -10.33
CA PHE A 360 27.25 -20.23 -9.28
C PHE A 360 26.96 -20.81 -7.89
N PHE A 361 25.78 -21.39 -7.66
CA PHE A 361 25.43 -21.99 -6.36
C PHE A 361 26.39 -23.11 -5.93
N ARG A 362 26.83 -23.92 -6.89
CA ARG A 362 27.84 -24.97 -6.64
C ARG A 362 29.24 -24.39 -6.38
N LYS A 363 29.61 -23.33 -7.09
CA LYS A 363 30.95 -22.71 -7.00
C LYS A 363 31.13 -21.83 -5.76
N TYR A 364 30.07 -21.15 -5.30
CA TYR A 364 30.11 -20.19 -4.19
C TYR A 364 29.08 -20.49 -3.08
N PRO A 365 29.07 -21.70 -2.48
CA PRO A 365 28.04 -22.12 -1.52
C PRO A 365 28.00 -21.26 -0.25
N LYS A 366 29.13 -20.67 0.16
CA LYS A 366 29.19 -19.77 1.31
C LYS A 366 28.40 -18.48 1.09
N ILE A 367 28.39 -17.94 -0.14
CA ILE A 367 27.63 -16.73 -0.49
C ILE A 367 26.13 -17.06 -0.46
N VAL A 368 25.73 -18.20 -1.04
CA VAL A 368 24.35 -18.68 -0.98
C VAL A 368 23.88 -18.83 0.47
N ALA A 369 24.71 -19.44 1.32
CA ALA A 369 24.40 -19.58 2.73
C ALA A 369 24.22 -18.21 3.42
N SER A 370 25.05 -17.21 3.11
CA SER A 370 24.87 -15.85 3.62
C SER A 370 23.54 -15.22 3.17
N TRP A 371 23.15 -15.38 1.90
CA TRP A 371 21.86 -14.89 1.42
C TRP A 371 20.68 -15.57 2.11
N THR A 372 20.75 -16.87 2.42
CA THR A 372 19.71 -17.56 3.22
C THR A 372 19.60 -17.01 4.65
N LYS A 373 20.67 -16.41 5.17
CA LYS A 373 20.69 -15.68 6.44
C LYS A 373 20.35 -14.20 6.31
N ASN A 374 19.78 -13.78 5.17
CA ASN A 374 19.40 -12.40 4.85
C ASN A 374 20.58 -11.40 4.84
N ILE A 375 21.82 -11.87 4.64
CA ILE A 375 23.01 -11.03 4.60
C ILE A 375 23.29 -10.59 3.16
N ASP A 376 23.38 -9.28 2.91
CA ASP A 376 23.64 -8.68 1.58
C ASP A 376 25.12 -8.82 1.16
N THR A 377 25.55 -10.06 0.91
CA THR A 377 26.93 -10.39 0.54
C THR A 377 27.19 -10.02 -0.91
N ARG A 378 28.34 -9.39 -1.17
CA ARG A 378 28.83 -9.04 -2.51
C ARG A 378 29.05 -10.28 -3.38
N PHE A 379 28.82 -10.11 -4.68
CA PHE A 379 29.35 -11.04 -5.67
C PHE A 379 30.89 -10.98 -5.68
N PRO A 380 31.60 -12.10 -5.92
CA PRO A 380 33.05 -12.10 -6.04
C PRO A 380 33.51 -11.15 -7.16
N GLY A 381 34.32 -10.15 -6.81
CA GLY A 381 34.75 -9.13 -7.77
C GLY A 381 33.66 -8.16 -8.24
N GLY A 382 32.48 -8.15 -7.59
CA GLY A 382 31.32 -7.36 -8.01
C GLY A 382 30.66 -6.56 -6.89
N GLU A 383 29.40 -6.19 -7.12
CA GLU A 383 28.56 -5.37 -6.25
C GLU A 383 27.67 -6.24 -5.34
N ASN A 384 27.10 -5.64 -4.29
CA ASN A 384 25.88 -6.11 -3.62
C ASN A 384 24.73 -5.11 -3.83
N ASN A 385 23.56 -5.34 -3.21
CA ASN A 385 22.44 -4.41 -3.35
C ASN A 385 22.73 -3.03 -2.72
N GLN A 386 23.51 -2.98 -1.63
CA GLN A 386 23.92 -1.72 -1.01
C GLN A 386 24.77 -0.85 -1.95
N ASP A 387 25.70 -1.43 -2.68
CA ASP A 387 26.54 -0.70 -3.64
C ASP A 387 25.69 -0.10 -4.76
N VAL A 388 24.77 -0.90 -5.32
CA VAL A 388 23.80 -0.45 -6.31
C VAL A 388 22.91 0.66 -5.75
N LEU A 389 22.46 0.56 -4.51
CA LEU A 389 21.65 1.60 -3.86
C LEU A 389 22.42 2.92 -3.72
N CYS A 390 23.73 2.88 -3.41
CA CYS A 390 24.55 4.09 -3.31
C CYS A 390 24.54 4.87 -4.63
N ARG A 391 24.78 4.20 -5.77
CA ARG A 391 24.74 4.84 -7.09
C ARG A 391 23.34 5.21 -7.57
N VAL A 392 22.29 4.47 -7.15
CA VAL A 392 20.89 4.90 -7.36
C VAL A 392 20.68 6.27 -6.71
N ASN A 393 21.10 6.45 -5.46
CA ASN A 393 20.94 7.73 -4.75
C ASN A 393 21.81 8.84 -5.37
N GLU A 394 23.03 8.52 -5.80
CA GLU A 394 23.90 9.46 -6.51
C GLU A 394 23.23 9.94 -7.82
N PHE A 395 22.68 9.02 -8.61
CA PHE A 395 21.94 9.37 -9.82
C PHE A 395 20.71 10.24 -9.52
N LEU A 396 19.91 9.89 -8.51
CA LEU A 396 18.76 10.69 -8.10
C LEU A 396 19.15 12.10 -7.63
N ASN A 397 20.32 12.27 -7.02
CA ASN A 397 20.82 13.58 -6.61
C ASN A 397 21.32 14.41 -7.80
N ALA A 398 21.88 13.75 -8.83
CA ALA A 398 22.42 14.39 -10.03
C ALA A 398 21.38 14.65 -11.11
N ILE A 399 20.22 13.97 -11.08
CA ILE A 399 19.21 14.09 -12.13
C ILE A 399 18.71 15.53 -12.27
N SER A 400 18.46 15.92 -13.52
CA SER A 400 18.05 17.28 -13.88
C SER A 400 16.72 17.68 -13.23
N THR A 401 16.39 18.97 -13.30
CA THR A 401 15.09 19.50 -12.86
C THR A 401 14.00 19.39 -13.94
N LYS A 402 14.24 18.69 -15.06
CA LYS A 402 13.24 18.50 -16.13
C LYS A 402 12.65 17.11 -16.10
N GLU A 403 11.39 16.99 -16.54
CA GLU A 403 10.74 15.70 -16.68
C GLU A 403 11.60 14.75 -17.52
N SER A 404 11.82 13.54 -16.99
CA SER A 404 12.85 12.64 -17.49
C SER A 404 12.35 11.21 -17.59
N ILE A 405 12.87 10.46 -18.57
CA ILE A 405 12.74 9.02 -18.67
C ILE A 405 14.11 8.38 -18.48
N VAL A 406 14.17 7.34 -17.65
CA VAL A 406 15.40 6.65 -17.27
C VAL A 406 15.28 5.19 -17.66
N ILE A 407 16.01 4.77 -18.68
CA ILE A 407 15.99 3.41 -19.21
C ILE A 407 17.21 2.65 -18.68
N THR A 408 16.95 1.68 -17.81
CA THR A 408 17.98 0.97 -17.04
C THR A 408 17.60 -0.52 -16.89
N HIS A 409 18.07 -1.17 -15.82
CA HIS A 409 18.11 -2.62 -15.68
C HIS A 409 17.38 -3.13 -14.44
N GLN A 410 17.38 -4.44 -14.25
CA GLN A 410 16.52 -5.08 -13.26
C GLN A 410 16.96 -4.78 -11.84
N VAL A 411 18.24 -4.93 -11.51
CA VAL A 411 18.70 -4.81 -10.12
C VAL A 411 18.74 -3.36 -9.68
N PHE A 412 19.12 -2.43 -10.57
CA PHE A 412 18.96 -0.98 -10.32
C PHE A 412 17.53 -0.64 -9.89
N LEU A 413 16.53 -1.08 -10.67
CA LEU A 413 15.12 -0.79 -10.39
C LEU A 413 14.60 -1.52 -9.14
N ARG A 414 15.09 -2.73 -8.85
CA ARG A 414 14.79 -3.41 -7.59
C ARG A 414 15.30 -2.62 -6.39
N CYS A 415 16.50 -2.07 -6.47
CA CYS A 415 17.08 -1.24 -5.41
C CYS A 415 16.29 0.06 -5.23
N LEU A 416 15.98 0.76 -6.34
CA LEU A 416 15.15 1.97 -6.33
C LEU A 416 13.77 1.72 -5.71
N ILE A 417 13.01 0.77 -6.25
CA ILE A 417 11.64 0.46 -5.80
C ILE A 417 11.67 -0.12 -4.38
N GLY A 418 12.62 -1.00 -4.08
CA GLY A 418 12.80 -1.58 -2.76
C GLY A 418 13.03 -0.51 -1.69
N ASN A 419 13.88 0.49 -1.99
CA ASN A 419 14.13 1.62 -1.11
C ASN A 419 12.89 2.54 -0.96
N LEU A 420 12.26 2.93 -2.07
CA LEU A 420 11.11 3.84 -2.07
C LEU A 420 9.89 3.28 -1.30
N PHE A 421 9.69 1.96 -1.34
CA PHE A 421 8.62 1.25 -0.63
C PHE A 421 9.08 0.63 0.71
N LYS A 422 10.29 0.96 1.19
CA LYS A 422 10.86 0.45 2.46
C LYS A 422 10.81 -1.08 2.58
N VAL A 423 11.00 -1.79 1.47
CA VAL A 423 11.11 -3.24 1.47
C VAL A 423 12.44 -3.63 2.11
N PRO A 424 12.49 -4.63 3.01
CA PRO A 424 13.76 -5.15 3.51
C PRO A 424 14.68 -5.60 2.37
N LYS A 425 15.96 -5.19 2.39
CA LYS A 425 16.93 -5.44 1.31
C LYS A 425 17.00 -6.91 0.88
N HIS A 426 17.02 -7.81 1.85
CA HIS A 426 17.04 -9.26 1.61
C HIS A 426 15.83 -9.78 0.83
N SER A 427 14.77 -8.98 0.66
CA SER A 427 13.57 -9.32 -0.11
C SER A 427 13.47 -8.59 -1.45
N TRP A 428 14.45 -7.75 -1.84
CA TRP A 428 14.41 -7.00 -3.10
C TRP A 428 14.42 -7.89 -4.34
N TYR A 429 15.01 -9.09 -4.25
CA TYR A 429 14.99 -10.08 -5.33
C TYR A 429 13.57 -10.57 -5.68
N LEU A 430 12.60 -10.43 -4.78
CA LEU A 430 11.20 -10.77 -5.02
C LEU A 430 10.47 -9.72 -5.85
N ILE A 431 10.95 -8.47 -5.85
CA ILE A 431 10.35 -7.38 -6.60
C ILE A 431 10.42 -7.72 -8.08
N HIS A 432 9.25 -7.79 -8.71
CA HIS A 432 9.12 -8.07 -10.13
C HIS A 432 9.16 -6.76 -10.91
N ILE A 433 10.15 -6.63 -11.80
CA ILE A 433 10.29 -5.47 -12.69
C ILE A 433 10.03 -5.93 -14.13
N PRO A 434 8.83 -5.66 -14.67
CA PRO A 434 8.52 -6.00 -16.06
C PRO A 434 9.34 -5.15 -17.04
N HIS A 435 9.68 -5.71 -18.20
CA HIS A 435 10.31 -4.96 -19.28
C HIS A 435 9.35 -3.93 -19.87
N ASN A 436 9.88 -2.83 -20.40
CA ASN A 436 9.10 -1.82 -21.15
C ASN A 436 7.89 -1.27 -20.38
N THR A 437 7.97 -1.27 -19.06
CA THR A 437 6.87 -0.84 -18.19
C THR A 437 7.31 0.39 -17.42
N PRO A 438 6.62 1.52 -17.58
CA PRO A 438 6.98 2.76 -16.90
C PRO A 438 6.63 2.69 -15.42
N LEU A 439 7.58 3.12 -14.60
CA LEU A 439 7.47 3.25 -13.15
C LEU A 439 7.67 4.73 -12.80
N GLU A 440 6.57 5.42 -12.54
CA GLU A 440 6.61 6.85 -12.20
C GLU A 440 7.11 7.06 -10.76
N VAL A 441 8.07 7.96 -10.65
CA VAL A 441 8.56 8.55 -9.40
C VAL A 441 8.40 10.05 -9.53
N ILE A 442 7.83 10.69 -8.51
CA ILE A 442 7.72 12.15 -8.42
C ILE A 442 8.68 12.67 -7.36
N LYS A 443 9.27 13.83 -7.60
CA LYS A 443 10.08 14.55 -6.61
C LYS A 443 9.29 15.77 -6.12
N ILE A 444 9.04 15.81 -4.81
CA ILE A 444 8.40 16.94 -4.12
C ILE A 444 9.45 17.52 -3.16
N GLY A 445 9.85 18.76 -3.40
CA GLY A 445 11.03 19.34 -2.74
C GLY A 445 12.28 18.52 -3.03
N ASN A 446 12.93 18.00 -1.99
CA ASN A 446 14.12 17.16 -2.09
C ASN A 446 13.85 15.65 -1.98
N THR A 447 12.58 15.25 -1.87
CA THR A 447 12.21 13.86 -1.57
C THR A 447 11.55 13.20 -2.77
N PHE A 448 11.93 11.95 -3.05
CA PHE A 448 11.36 11.12 -4.11
C PHE A 448 10.26 10.21 -3.57
N TYR A 449 9.15 10.12 -4.30
CA TYR A 449 7.98 9.32 -3.96
C TYR A 449 7.59 8.44 -5.13
N PRO A 450 7.31 7.13 -4.92
CA PRO A 450 6.71 6.34 -5.98
C PRO A 450 5.29 6.86 -6.26
N ASN A 451 4.90 6.91 -7.53
CA ASN A 451 3.56 7.35 -7.94
C ASN A 451 2.90 6.42 -8.97
N ILE A 452 3.14 5.12 -8.82
CA ILE A 452 2.56 4.10 -9.71
C ILE A 452 1.09 3.80 -9.35
N THR A 453 0.34 3.23 -10.30
CA THR A 453 -1.03 2.76 -10.00
C THR A 453 -1.01 1.54 -9.08
N ARG A 454 -2.07 1.33 -8.29
CA ARG A 454 -2.21 0.11 -7.46
C ARG A 454 -2.29 -1.18 -8.28
N LYS A 455 -2.76 -1.11 -9.53
CA LYS A 455 -2.66 -2.23 -10.48
C LYS A 455 -1.20 -2.57 -10.81
N MET A 456 -0.37 -1.56 -11.02
CA MET A 456 1.06 -1.75 -11.23
C MET A 456 1.76 -2.26 -9.96
N TYR A 457 1.43 -1.69 -8.80
CA TYR A 457 1.89 -2.15 -7.49
C TYR A 457 1.65 -3.66 -7.31
N LYS A 458 0.45 -4.16 -7.61
CA LYS A 458 0.13 -5.59 -7.56
C LYS A 458 1.07 -6.43 -8.44
N THR A 459 1.38 -5.96 -9.65
CA THR A 459 2.31 -6.64 -10.57
C THR A 459 3.73 -6.68 -10.01
N ILE A 460 4.20 -5.57 -9.44
CA ILE A 460 5.56 -5.45 -8.87
C ILE A 460 5.74 -6.35 -7.65
N PHE A 461 4.74 -6.40 -6.78
CA PHE A 461 4.80 -7.14 -5.51
C PHE A 461 4.15 -8.53 -5.56
N LYS A 462 3.84 -9.06 -6.76
CA LYS A 462 3.13 -10.35 -6.91
C LYS A 462 3.83 -11.54 -6.23
N ASN A 463 5.16 -11.51 -6.10
CA ASN A 463 5.92 -12.61 -5.51
C ASN A 463 5.97 -12.56 -3.97
N PHE A 464 5.50 -11.47 -3.34
CA PHE A 464 5.50 -11.35 -1.88
C PHE A 464 4.40 -12.21 -1.25
N VAL A 465 3.25 -12.33 -1.91
CA VAL A 465 2.08 -13.13 -1.49
C VAL A 465 2.46 -14.60 -1.22
N LEU A 466 3.36 -15.16 -2.02
CA LEU A 466 3.73 -16.58 -1.97
C LEU A 466 4.80 -16.91 -0.92
N LYS A 467 5.70 -15.96 -0.61
CA LYS A 467 6.77 -16.15 0.38
C LYS A 467 6.30 -15.87 1.81
N GLU A 468 5.36 -14.95 1.95
CA GLU A 468 4.80 -14.52 3.23
C GLU A 468 3.91 -15.60 3.89
N VAL A 469 3.36 -16.53 3.11
CA VAL A 469 2.62 -17.72 3.61
C VAL A 469 3.55 -18.89 3.94
N SER A 470 4.66 -19.05 3.22
CA SER A 470 5.59 -20.18 3.37
C SER A 470 6.63 -20.02 4.49
N ASN A 471 6.80 -18.81 5.02
CA ASN A 471 7.64 -18.56 6.21
C ASN A 471 6.90 -18.82 7.55
N ASN A 472 5.63 -19.22 7.52
CA ASN A 472 4.78 -19.46 8.70
C ASN A 472 4.28 -20.91 8.80
N VAL A 473 4.94 -21.86 8.12
CA VAL A 473 4.74 -23.32 8.28
C VAL A 473 6.07 -23.98 8.62
#